data_AF-A0A6I1W4Z0-F1
#
_entry.id   AF-A0A6I1W4Z0-F1
#
_cell.length_a   1.000
_cell.length_b   1.000
_cell.length_c   1.000
_cell.angle_alpha   90.00
_cell.angle_beta   90.00
_cell.angle_gamma   90.00
#
_symmetry.space_group_name_H-M   'P 1'
#
loop_
_entity.id
_entity.type
_entity.pdbx_description
1 polymer ?
#
loop_
_entity_poly.entity_id
_entity_poly.type
_entity_poly.pdbx_seq_one_letter_code
_entity_poly.pdbx_strand_id
1 'polypeptide(L)'
;MLIDHKIPLGEYIADIVDWLTKHGANIFDAIATTLEAMIHGVTFALTWFNPLAFIGLIALFAHLIQRKWGLTVFVALSFLLILNLGYWQETMETLAQVVFATFVCVIIGVPLGIVAAHKPAVYTCMRPVLDLMQTVPTFVYLIPTLTLFCLGVVPGLISTVVFAIAA
;
A
#
# COMPACT_ATOMS: atom_id res chain seq x y z
N MET A 1 -19.97 -4.34 -39.60
CA MET A 1 -18.61 -4.25 -40.19
C MET A 1 -17.50 -3.88 -39.19
N LEU A 2 -17.67 -2.94 -38.23
CA LEU A 2 -16.65 -2.72 -37.16
C LEU A 2 -16.83 -3.63 -35.93
N ILE A 3 -17.98 -4.27 -35.78
CA ILE A 3 -18.31 -5.14 -34.64
C ILE A 3 -17.86 -6.59 -34.91
N ASP A 4 -17.63 -6.91 -36.19
CA ASP A 4 -17.31 -8.26 -36.69
C ASP A 4 -15.80 -8.57 -36.62
N HIS A 5 -14.96 -7.54 -36.48
CA HIS A 5 -13.50 -7.65 -36.27
C HIS A 5 -13.08 -6.80 -35.08
N LYS A 6 -13.31 -7.34 -33.88
CA LYS A 6 -12.86 -6.69 -32.64
C LYS A 6 -11.34 -6.74 -32.56
N ILE A 7 -10.72 -5.61 -32.23
CA ILE A 7 -9.29 -5.58 -31.91
C ILE A 7 -9.09 -6.44 -30.65
N PRO A 8 -8.24 -7.48 -30.68
CA PRO A 8 -8.03 -8.37 -29.54
C PRO A 8 -7.09 -7.71 -28.51
N LEU A 9 -7.47 -6.55 -28.00
CA LEU A 9 -6.66 -5.76 -27.05
C LEU A 9 -6.30 -6.58 -25.80
N GLY A 10 -7.20 -7.44 -25.34
CA GLY A 10 -6.96 -8.32 -24.20
C GLY A 10 -5.82 -9.31 -24.44
N GLU A 11 -5.74 -9.90 -25.63
CA GLU A 11 -4.66 -10.83 -26.01
C GLU A 11 -3.33 -10.08 -26.09
N TYR A 12 -3.30 -8.91 -26.73
CA TYR A 12 -2.09 -8.10 -26.79
C TYR A 12 -1.58 -7.68 -25.41
N ILE A 13 -2.47 -7.29 -24.49
CA ILE A 13 -2.08 -6.95 -23.11
C ILE A 13 -1.58 -8.19 -22.37
N ALA A 14 -2.25 -9.34 -22.53
CA ALA A 14 -1.82 -10.59 -21.92
C ALA A 14 -0.42 -11.00 -22.40
N ASP A 15 -0.15 -10.92 -23.71
CA ASP A 15 1.17 -11.23 -24.29
C ASP A 15 2.27 -10.32 -23.74
N ILE A 16 1.98 -9.03 -23.53
CA ILE A 16 2.92 -8.08 -22.92
C ILE A 16 3.20 -8.45 -21.45
N VAL A 17 2.17 -8.78 -20.68
CA VAL A 17 2.33 -9.20 -19.27
C VAL A 17 3.10 -10.52 -19.18
N ASP A 18 2.82 -11.46 -20.06
CA ASP A 18 3.55 -12.73 -20.20
C ASP A 18 5.02 -12.51 -20.55
N TRP A 19 5.31 -11.58 -21.45
CA TRP A 19 6.68 -11.22 -21.81
C TRP A 19 7.42 -10.58 -20.63
N LEU A 20 6.76 -9.67 -19.91
CA LEU A 20 7.31 -9.02 -18.72
C LEU A 20 7.59 -10.00 -17.59
N THR A 21 6.68 -10.92 -17.32
CA THR A 21 6.89 -11.96 -16.28
C THR A 21 8.03 -12.89 -16.67
N LYS A 22 8.11 -13.35 -17.93
CA LYS A 22 9.17 -14.26 -18.38
C LYS A 22 10.59 -13.65 -18.32
N HIS A 23 10.74 -12.37 -18.64
CA HIS A 23 12.06 -11.72 -18.70
C HIS A 23 12.39 -10.92 -17.44
N GLY A 24 11.38 -10.43 -16.73
CA GLY A 24 11.49 -9.57 -15.57
C GLY A 24 11.31 -10.26 -14.22
N ALA A 25 10.95 -11.56 -14.18
CA ALA A 25 10.67 -12.30 -12.93
C ALA A 25 11.72 -12.04 -11.85
N ASN A 26 13.01 -12.21 -12.16
CA ASN A 26 14.08 -11.99 -11.18
C ASN A 26 14.09 -10.58 -10.58
N ILE A 27 13.74 -9.55 -11.37
CA ILE A 27 13.68 -8.16 -10.90
C ILE A 27 12.44 -7.98 -10.02
N PHE A 28 11.29 -8.46 -10.46
CA PHE A 28 10.04 -8.35 -9.71
C PHE A 28 10.12 -9.12 -8.38
N ASP A 29 10.68 -10.32 -8.39
CA ASP A 29 10.91 -11.14 -7.19
C ASP A 29 11.89 -10.44 -6.24
N ALA A 30 12.99 -9.90 -6.74
CA ALA A 30 13.94 -9.16 -5.90
C ALA A 30 13.29 -7.93 -5.23
N ILE A 31 12.45 -7.19 -5.97
CA ILE A 31 11.69 -6.05 -5.41
C ILE A 31 10.68 -6.55 -4.38
N ALA A 32 9.92 -7.61 -4.71
CA ALA A 32 8.91 -8.18 -3.83
C ALA A 32 9.52 -8.63 -2.50
N THR A 33 10.57 -9.46 -2.55
CA THR A 33 11.26 -9.96 -1.36
C THR A 33 11.88 -8.81 -0.54
N THR A 34 12.41 -7.77 -1.19
CA THR A 34 12.96 -6.61 -0.47
C THR A 34 11.85 -5.86 0.28
N LEU A 35 10.73 -5.56 -0.38
CA LEU A 35 9.60 -4.86 0.23
C LEU A 35 8.96 -5.70 1.35
N GLU A 36 8.81 -7.00 1.13
CA GLU A 36 8.32 -7.95 2.11
C GLU A 36 9.24 -8.01 3.34
N ALA A 37 10.56 -8.11 3.14
CA ALA A 37 11.53 -8.08 4.24
C ALA A 37 11.48 -6.76 5.03
N MET A 38 11.28 -5.62 4.36
CA MET A 38 11.10 -4.33 5.03
C MET A 38 9.82 -4.30 5.87
N ILE A 39 8.70 -4.78 5.33
CA ILE A 39 7.42 -4.83 6.06
C ILE A 39 7.53 -5.77 7.27
N HIS A 40 8.06 -6.98 7.09
CA HIS A 40 8.28 -7.90 8.21
C HIS A 40 9.24 -7.33 9.24
N GLY A 41 10.26 -6.57 8.84
CA GLY A 41 11.13 -5.86 9.77
C GLY A 41 10.37 -4.86 10.64
N VAL A 42 9.44 -4.09 10.05
CA VAL A 42 8.55 -3.18 10.80
C VAL A 42 7.59 -3.96 11.69
N THR A 43 6.93 -5.00 11.17
CA THR A 43 6.04 -5.86 11.96
C THR A 43 6.76 -6.45 13.16
N PHE A 44 7.97 -6.98 12.96
CA PHE A 44 8.80 -7.52 14.03
C PHE A 44 9.15 -6.48 15.09
N ALA A 45 9.47 -5.24 14.68
CA ALA A 45 9.71 -4.16 15.62
C ALA A 45 8.46 -3.79 16.44
N LEU A 46 7.27 -3.85 15.82
CA LEU A 46 5.98 -3.61 16.50
C LEU A 46 5.61 -4.73 17.47
N THR A 47 5.90 -5.99 17.12
CA THR A 47 5.55 -7.17 17.93
C THR A 47 6.64 -7.58 18.92
N TRP A 48 7.81 -6.95 18.87
CA TRP A 48 8.93 -7.24 19.79
C TRP A 48 8.56 -7.03 21.26
N PHE A 49 7.66 -6.09 21.55
CA PHE A 49 7.20 -5.81 22.91
C PHE A 49 5.99 -6.67 23.29
N ASN A 50 5.83 -6.92 24.60
CA ASN A 50 4.62 -7.55 25.12
C ASN A 50 3.38 -6.77 24.65
N PRO A 51 2.34 -7.43 24.10
CA PRO A 51 1.15 -6.77 23.58
C PRO A 51 0.51 -5.78 24.56
N LEU A 52 0.45 -6.11 25.85
CA LEU A 52 -0.12 -5.24 26.87
C LEU A 52 0.72 -3.97 27.07
N ALA A 53 2.05 -4.08 26.97
CA ALA A 53 2.94 -2.93 27.05
C ALA A 53 2.77 -2.01 25.84
N PHE A 54 2.62 -2.58 24.63
CA PHE A 54 2.32 -1.82 23.42
C PHE A 54 1.00 -1.06 23.53
N ILE A 55 -0.05 -1.70 24.04
CA ILE A 55 -1.35 -1.05 24.27
C ILE A 55 -1.21 0.12 25.25
N GLY A 56 -0.48 -0.08 26.36
CA GLY A 56 -0.20 0.98 27.33
C GLY A 56 0.54 2.16 26.70
N LEU A 57 1.56 1.89 25.88
CA LEU A 57 2.33 2.90 25.16
C LEU A 57 1.44 3.72 24.21
N ILE A 58 0.65 3.05 23.37
CA ILE A 58 -0.22 3.71 22.39
C ILE A 58 -1.34 4.50 23.07
N ALA A 59 -1.93 3.95 24.14
CA ALA A 59 -2.94 4.66 24.92
C ALA A 59 -2.35 5.91 25.59
N LEU A 60 -1.14 5.82 26.15
CA LEU A 60 -0.42 6.97 26.71
C LEU A 60 -0.13 8.02 25.63
N PHE A 61 0.37 7.60 24.48
CA PHE A 61 0.65 8.50 23.36
C PHE A 61 -0.61 9.22 22.87
N ALA A 62 -1.72 8.49 22.70
CA ALA A 62 -3.01 9.06 22.36
C ALA A 62 -3.49 10.07 23.42
N HIS A 63 -3.30 9.76 24.71
CA HIS A 63 -3.64 10.66 25.81
C HIS A 63 -2.80 11.95 25.79
N LEU A 64 -1.50 11.85 25.56
CA LEU A 64 -0.61 13.01 25.58
C LEU A 64 -0.94 14.02 24.46
N ILE A 65 -1.32 13.54 23.28
CA ILE A 65 -1.68 14.38 22.14
C ILE A 65 -3.06 15.01 22.32
N GLN A 66 -4.06 14.19 22.65
CA GLN A 66 -5.47 14.63 22.62
C GLN A 66 -5.97 15.14 23.98
N ARG A 67 -5.30 14.75 25.08
CA ARG A 67 -5.67 15.04 26.48
C ARG A 67 -7.13 14.71 26.82
N LYS A 68 -7.71 13.74 26.11
CA LYS A 68 -9.11 13.32 26.23
C LYS A 68 -9.17 11.87 26.67
N TRP A 69 -9.72 11.64 27.87
CA TRP A 69 -9.89 10.31 28.45
C TRP A 69 -10.76 9.39 27.59
N GLY A 70 -11.81 9.92 26.95
CA GLY A 70 -12.69 9.12 26.09
C GLY A 70 -11.95 8.42 24.95
N LEU A 71 -11.05 9.13 24.26
CA LEU A 71 -10.25 8.55 23.18
C LEU A 71 -9.23 7.54 23.72
N THR A 72 -8.56 7.85 24.83
CA THR A 72 -7.57 6.95 25.45
C THR A 72 -8.20 5.61 25.83
N VAL A 73 -9.36 5.64 26.49
CA VAL A 73 -10.09 4.43 26.88
C VAL A 73 -10.57 3.67 25.65
N PHE A 74 -11.10 4.37 24.65
CA PHE A 74 -11.51 3.74 23.39
C PHE A 74 -10.36 2.98 22.72
N VAL A 75 -9.20 3.63 22.53
CA VAL A 75 -8.02 3.03 21.92
C VAL A 75 -7.55 1.79 22.71
N ALA A 76 -7.45 1.91 24.04
CA ALA A 76 -7.04 0.79 24.88
C ALA A 76 -8.01 -0.41 24.78
N LEU A 77 -9.32 -0.15 24.83
CA LEU A 77 -10.34 -1.19 24.72
C LEU A 77 -10.36 -1.83 23.32
N SER A 78 -10.18 -1.05 22.26
CA SER A 78 -10.10 -1.58 20.89
C SER A 78 -8.94 -2.55 20.72
N PHE A 79 -7.74 -2.19 21.19
CA PHE A 79 -6.60 -3.11 21.10
C PHE A 79 -6.73 -4.31 22.03
N LEU A 80 -7.31 -4.16 23.23
CA LEU A 80 -7.59 -5.29 24.11
C LEU A 80 -8.58 -6.26 23.48
N LEU A 81 -9.60 -5.75 22.78
CA LEU A 81 -10.55 -6.58 22.05
C LEU A 81 -9.85 -7.34 20.91
N ILE A 82 -9.02 -6.67 20.12
CA ILE A 82 -8.23 -7.31 19.04
C ILE A 82 -7.34 -8.42 19.59
N LEU A 83 -6.66 -8.15 20.71
CA LEU A 83 -5.83 -9.13 21.39
C LEU A 83 -6.65 -10.33 21.88
N ASN A 84 -7.84 -10.06 22.45
CA ASN A 84 -8.74 -11.12 22.92
C ASN A 84 -9.29 -12.00 21.79
N LEU A 85 -9.51 -11.43 20.60
CA LEU A 85 -9.96 -12.16 19.41
C LEU A 85 -8.83 -12.93 18.70
N GLY A 86 -7.58 -12.79 19.13
CA GLY A 86 -6.43 -13.49 18.55
C GLY A 86 -5.89 -12.87 17.25
N TYR A 87 -6.36 -11.70 16.84
CA TYR A 87 -5.94 -11.02 15.60
C TYR A 87 -4.76 -10.05 15.79
N TRP A 88 -3.95 -10.25 16.83
CA TRP A 88 -2.85 -9.35 17.16
C TRP A 88 -1.81 -9.29 16.03
N GLN A 89 -1.39 -10.45 15.53
CA GLN A 89 -0.39 -10.55 14.47
C GLN A 89 -0.85 -9.86 13.18
N GLU A 90 -2.04 -10.23 12.69
CA GLU A 90 -2.68 -9.64 11.50
C GLU A 90 -2.85 -8.11 11.65
N THR A 91 -3.20 -7.64 12.84
CA THR A 91 -3.33 -6.20 13.12
C THR A 91 -1.98 -5.48 13.05
N MET A 92 -0.90 -6.10 13.54
CA MET A 92 0.43 -5.50 13.47
C MET A 92 0.99 -5.52 12.05
N GLU A 93 0.70 -6.56 11.26
CA GLU A 93 1.07 -6.62 9.84
C GLU A 93 0.35 -5.55 9.02
N THR A 94 -0.96 -5.39 9.22
CA THR A 94 -1.73 -4.33 8.55
C THR A 94 -1.26 -2.93 8.97
N LEU A 95 -0.98 -2.72 10.27
CA LEU A 95 -0.42 -1.45 10.76
C LEU A 95 0.95 -1.17 10.15
N ALA A 96 1.84 -2.16 10.09
CA ALA A 96 3.14 -2.05 9.45
C ALA A 96 3.01 -1.68 7.96
N GLN A 97 2.11 -2.34 7.23
CA GLN A 97 1.86 -2.06 5.83
C GLN A 97 1.36 -0.62 5.61
N VAL A 98 0.42 -0.14 6.43
CA VAL A 98 -0.11 1.23 6.30
C VAL A 98 0.95 2.28 6.64
N VAL A 99 1.74 2.08 7.69
CA VAL A 99 2.83 3.00 8.07
C VAL A 99 3.88 3.05 6.96
N PHE A 100 4.29 1.90 6.44
CA PHE A 100 5.27 1.82 5.37
C PHE A 100 4.74 2.44 4.07
N ALA A 101 3.52 2.13 3.67
CA ALA A 101 2.87 2.74 2.50
C ALA A 101 2.84 4.26 2.61
N THR A 102 2.41 4.78 3.76
CA THR A 102 2.32 6.22 4.02
C THR A 102 3.69 6.88 3.94
N PHE A 103 4.71 6.25 4.53
CA PHE A 103 6.08 6.74 4.48
C PHE A 103 6.61 6.83 3.04
N VAL A 104 6.43 5.77 2.24
CA VAL A 104 6.81 5.74 0.82
C VAL A 104 6.03 6.79 0.01
N CYS A 105 4.72 6.90 0.23
CA CYS A 105 3.88 7.91 -0.40
C CYS A 105 4.37 9.33 -0.11
N VAL A 106 4.72 9.64 1.14
CA VAL A 106 5.21 10.97 1.52
C VAL A 106 6.57 11.24 0.87
N ILE A 107 7.50 10.27 0.92
CA ILE A 107 8.84 10.43 0.35
C ILE A 107 8.81 10.65 -1.16
N ILE A 108 7.91 9.99 -1.89
CA ILE A 108 7.86 10.06 -3.35
C ILE A 108 6.86 11.12 -3.81
N GLY A 109 5.65 11.10 -3.25
CA GLY A 109 4.54 11.96 -3.63
C GLY A 109 4.78 13.43 -3.33
N VAL A 110 5.37 13.77 -2.17
CA VAL A 110 5.62 15.18 -1.81
C VAL A 110 6.63 15.83 -2.77
N PRO A 111 7.81 15.25 -3.04
CA PRO A 111 8.73 15.83 -4.03
C PRO A 111 8.14 15.92 -5.43
N LEU A 112 7.44 14.89 -5.91
CA LEU A 112 6.78 14.91 -7.22
C LEU A 112 5.72 16.02 -7.29
N GLY A 113 4.91 16.17 -6.25
CA GLY A 113 3.92 17.24 -6.13
C GLY A 113 4.54 18.63 -6.15
N ILE A 114 5.66 18.82 -5.42
CA ILE A 114 6.40 20.08 -5.44
C ILE A 114 6.94 20.38 -6.85
N VAL A 115 7.54 19.40 -7.54
CA VAL A 115 8.07 19.60 -8.90
C VAL A 115 6.95 19.91 -9.89
N ALA A 116 5.83 19.21 -9.81
CA ALA A 116 4.67 19.44 -10.67
C ALA A 116 4.07 20.85 -10.45
N ALA A 117 4.06 21.34 -9.21
CA ALA A 117 3.59 22.69 -8.89
C ALA A 117 4.46 23.79 -9.52
N HIS A 118 5.77 23.56 -9.68
CA HIS A 118 6.69 24.54 -10.26
C HIS A 118 6.82 24.43 -11.78
N LYS A 119 6.53 23.27 -12.38
CA LYS A 119 6.72 23.00 -13.81
C LYS A 119 5.41 22.57 -14.47
N PRO A 120 4.73 23.46 -15.23
CA PRO A 120 3.49 23.13 -15.93
C PRO A 120 3.59 21.91 -16.84
N ALA A 121 4.74 21.73 -17.53
CA ALA A 121 4.97 20.57 -18.39
C ALA A 121 4.99 19.23 -17.63
N VAL A 122 5.51 19.21 -16.41
CA VAL A 122 5.53 18.00 -15.57
C VAL A 122 4.10 17.67 -15.14
N TYR A 123 3.34 18.67 -14.71
CA TYR A 123 1.92 18.49 -14.37
C TYR A 123 1.10 17.97 -15.56
N THR A 124 1.27 18.54 -16.76
CA THR A 124 0.57 18.08 -17.97
C THR A 124 0.90 16.63 -18.33
N CYS A 125 2.15 16.21 -18.12
CA CYS A 125 2.57 14.82 -18.39
C CYS A 125 2.04 13.83 -17.33
N MET A 126 1.99 14.25 -16.06
CA MET A 126 1.50 13.41 -14.95
C MET A 126 -0.03 13.30 -14.94
N ARG A 127 -0.75 14.32 -15.41
CA ARG A 127 -2.21 14.40 -15.34
C ARG A 127 -2.94 13.15 -15.87
N PRO A 128 -2.61 12.57 -17.04
CA PRO A 128 -3.27 11.35 -17.52
C PRO A 128 -3.09 10.15 -16.58
N VAL A 129 -1.94 10.05 -15.92
CA VAL A 129 -1.66 8.97 -14.96
C VAL A 129 -2.52 9.16 -13.71
N LEU A 130 -2.60 10.39 -13.20
CA LEU A 130 -3.44 10.73 -12.06
C LEU A 130 -4.93 10.49 -12.38
N ASP A 131 -5.39 10.89 -13.57
CA ASP A 131 -6.76 10.66 -14.04
C ASP A 131 -7.06 9.16 -14.14
N LEU A 132 -6.10 8.34 -14.60
CA LEU A 132 -6.23 6.87 -14.63
C LEU A 132 -6.37 6.31 -13.21
N MET A 133 -5.46 6.70 -12.31
CA MET A 133 -5.44 6.23 -10.91
C MET A 133 -6.72 6.56 -10.14
N GLN A 134 -7.40 7.66 -10.49
CA GLN A 134 -8.67 8.06 -9.89
C GLN A 134 -9.89 7.36 -10.49
N THR A 135 -9.83 6.93 -11.76
CA THR A 135 -11.00 6.44 -12.50
C THR A 135 -11.06 4.92 -12.64
N VAL A 136 -9.91 4.24 -12.61
CA VAL A 136 -9.84 2.78 -12.72
C VAL A 136 -10.09 2.14 -11.34
N PRO A 137 -11.01 1.17 -11.23
CA PRO A 137 -11.27 0.50 -9.97
C PRO A 137 -10.04 -0.25 -9.44
N THR A 138 -9.85 -0.28 -8.12
CA THR A 138 -8.72 -0.93 -7.45
C THR A 138 -8.51 -2.39 -7.89
N PHE A 139 -9.59 -3.14 -8.12
CA PHE A 139 -9.51 -4.53 -8.57
C PHE A 139 -8.80 -4.70 -9.91
N VAL A 140 -8.88 -3.72 -10.81
CA VAL A 140 -8.21 -3.76 -12.12
C VAL A 140 -6.70 -3.63 -11.96
N TYR A 141 -6.24 -2.84 -10.98
CA TYR A 141 -4.82 -2.72 -10.63
C TYR A 141 -4.26 -3.95 -9.91
N LEU A 142 -5.12 -4.63 -9.14
CA LEU A 142 -4.72 -5.80 -8.37
C LEU A 142 -4.27 -6.96 -9.26
N ILE A 143 -4.99 -7.21 -10.37
CA ILE A 143 -4.72 -8.33 -11.29
C ILE A 143 -3.26 -8.33 -11.80
N PRO A 144 -2.78 -7.30 -12.52
CA PRO A 144 -1.42 -7.29 -13.04
C PRO A 144 -0.37 -7.27 -11.94
N THR A 145 -0.67 -6.65 -10.79
CA THR A 145 0.25 -6.60 -9.66
C THR A 145 0.45 -7.98 -9.05
N LEU A 146 -0.62 -8.76 -8.88
CA LEU A 146 -0.54 -10.15 -8.40
C LEU A 146 0.21 -11.04 -9.38
N THR A 147 0.04 -10.84 -10.69
CA THR A 147 0.76 -11.63 -11.70
C THR A 147 2.25 -11.27 -11.78
N LEU A 148 2.62 -10.01 -11.50
CA LEU A 148 4.00 -9.56 -11.57
C LEU A 148 4.78 -9.81 -10.27
N PHE A 149 4.16 -9.61 -9.11
CA PHE A 149 4.83 -9.63 -7.80
C PHE A 149 4.43 -10.82 -6.92
N CYS A 150 3.68 -11.79 -7.46
CA CYS A 150 3.13 -12.94 -6.74
C CYS A 150 2.18 -12.55 -5.58
N LEU A 151 1.68 -13.55 -4.85
CA LEU A 151 0.83 -13.35 -3.67
C LEU A 151 1.67 -12.91 -2.47
N GLY A 152 1.18 -11.92 -1.70
CA GLY A 152 1.86 -11.44 -0.49
C GLY A 152 1.38 -10.06 -0.06
N VAL A 153 2.15 -9.39 0.80
CA VAL A 153 1.88 -8.03 1.28
C VAL A 153 2.17 -6.95 0.23
N VAL A 154 2.99 -7.27 -0.78
CA VAL A 154 3.47 -6.31 -1.79
C VAL A 154 2.37 -5.80 -2.72
N PRO A 155 1.47 -6.64 -3.28
CA PRO A 155 0.34 -6.14 -4.06
C PRO A 155 -0.61 -5.23 -3.29
N GLY A 156 -0.85 -5.54 -2.01
CA GLY A 156 -1.62 -4.69 -1.10
C GLY A 156 -0.95 -3.33 -0.88
N LEU A 157 0.37 -3.33 -0.67
CA LEU A 157 1.17 -2.12 -0.55
C LEU A 157 1.07 -1.25 -1.81
N ILE A 158 1.33 -1.82 -2.99
CA ILE A 158 1.29 -1.09 -4.27
C ILE A 158 -0.10 -0.50 -4.51
N SER A 159 -1.16 -1.27 -4.27
CA SER A 159 -2.54 -0.79 -4.41
C SER A 159 -2.84 0.39 -3.47
N THR A 160 -2.38 0.32 -2.22
CA THR A 160 -2.56 1.39 -1.24
C THR A 160 -1.81 2.66 -1.66
N VAL A 161 -0.58 2.53 -2.16
CA VAL A 161 0.23 3.66 -2.62
C VAL A 161 -0.40 4.34 -3.83
N VAL A 162 -0.83 3.56 -4.82
CA VAL A 162 -1.50 4.07 -6.02
C VAL A 162 -2.77 4.83 -5.65
N PHE A 163 -3.59 4.26 -4.78
CA PHE A 163 -4.81 4.93 -4.32
C PHE A 163 -4.52 6.20 -3.53
N ALA A 164 -3.55 6.17 -2.61
CA ALA A 164 -3.24 7.29 -1.73
C ALA A 164 -2.58 8.48 -2.44
N ILE A 165 -1.79 8.24 -3.49
CA ILE A 165 -1.17 9.33 -4.28
C ILE A 165 -2.20 10.05 -5.15
N ALA A 166 -3.25 9.34 -5.57
CA ALA A 166 -4.31 9.88 -6.41
C ALA A 166 -5.34 10.72 -5.63
N ALA A 167 -5.40 10.56 -4.30
CA ALA A 167 -6.32 11.25 -3.39
C ALA A 167 -5.75 12.60 -2.93
#